data_AF-A0A7Y2YU40-F1
#
_entry.id   AF-A0A7Y2YU40-F1
#
_cell.length_a   1.000
_cell.length_b   1.000
_cell.length_c   1.000
_cell.angle_alpha   90.00
_cell.angle_beta   90.00
_cell.angle_gamma   90.00
#
_symmetry.space_group_name_H-M   'P 1'
#
loop_
_entity.id
_entity.type
_entity.pdbx_description
1 polymer ?
#
loop_
_entity_poly.entity_id
_entity_poly.type
_entity_poly.pdbx_seq_one_letter_code
_entity_poly.pdbx_strand_id
1 'polypeptide(L)'
;EQSIAPPAGEVPSEIDPTSVEGPIDSPPLADSLVTTAASAQDMESLGDALLESISRYYGLAVAEDGGQATCADLQAVYVEVEDRWITYSVQGKAAFRGRLPEELATRDERLYAGVQDVEREFNRSGCERP
;
A
#
# COMPACT_ATOMS: atom_id res chain seq x y z
N GLU A 1 37.42 -46.25 35.40
CA GLU A 1 36.95 -45.90 36.75
C GLU A 1 35.42 -45.84 36.77
N GLN A 2 34.83 -45.82 37.98
CA GLN A 2 33.39 -45.68 38.28
C GLN A 2 32.50 -46.92 38.07
N SER A 3 31.40 -47.13 38.82
CA SER A 3 31.25 -47.06 40.30
C SER A 3 29.99 -47.83 40.74
N ILE A 4 29.94 -48.13 42.03
CA ILE A 4 28.94 -48.89 42.84
C ILE A 4 27.46 -48.45 42.68
N ALA A 5 26.52 -49.35 43.02
CA ALA A 5 25.05 -49.17 43.08
C ALA A 5 24.48 -49.50 44.49
N PRO A 6 23.15 -49.59 44.74
CA PRO A 6 22.01 -48.63 44.66
C PRO A 6 21.48 -48.35 46.12
N PRO A 7 20.17 -48.39 46.53
CA PRO A 7 18.87 -47.98 45.95
C PRO A 7 17.98 -47.07 46.88
N ALA A 8 16.92 -46.43 46.34
CA ALA A 8 15.61 -46.06 46.96
C ALA A 8 14.85 -45.04 46.07
N GLY A 9 13.52 -45.03 45.90
CA GLY A 9 12.46 -45.93 46.39
C GLY A 9 11.12 -45.66 45.65
N GLU A 10 10.07 -46.41 46.04
CA GLU A 10 8.64 -46.40 45.65
C GLU A 10 8.06 -45.46 44.55
N VAL A 11 7.26 -46.10 43.68
CA VAL A 11 6.09 -45.56 42.94
C VAL A 11 4.81 -45.65 43.82
N PRO A 12 3.57 -45.29 43.38
CA PRO A 12 3.09 -44.38 42.33
C PRO A 12 2.08 -43.34 42.88
N SER A 13 1.50 -42.48 42.02
CA SER A 13 0.12 -41.97 42.19
C SER A 13 -0.51 -41.55 40.86
N GLU A 14 -1.29 -42.48 40.35
CA GLU A 14 -2.41 -42.34 39.42
C GLU A 14 -3.19 -41.01 39.54
N ILE A 15 -3.27 -40.25 38.45
CA ILE A 15 -4.37 -39.31 38.16
C ILE A 15 -4.65 -39.38 36.65
N ASP A 16 -5.57 -40.24 36.22
CA ASP A 16 -6.39 -39.96 35.04
C ASP A 16 -7.71 -39.37 35.59
N PRO A 17 -8.09 -38.17 35.12
CA PRO A 17 -9.29 -38.14 34.30
C PRO A 17 -9.09 -37.34 33.02
N THR A 18 -9.26 -38.01 31.88
CA THR A 18 -10.40 -37.77 30.99
C THR A 18 -10.77 -36.30 30.69
N SER A 19 -10.64 -35.95 29.40
CA SER A 19 -11.35 -34.87 28.71
C SER A 19 -10.95 -33.42 29.00
N VAL A 20 -10.31 -32.80 27.99
CA VAL A 20 -10.98 -31.72 27.27
C VAL A 20 -10.61 -31.77 25.79
N GLU A 21 -11.43 -32.44 24.98
CA GLU A 21 -11.46 -32.20 23.54
C GLU A 21 -12.20 -30.87 23.32
N GLY A 22 -11.50 -29.77 23.63
CA GLY A 22 -11.99 -28.43 23.37
C GLY A 22 -11.80 -28.13 21.89
N PRO A 23 -12.84 -27.68 21.16
CA PRO A 23 -12.61 -27.09 19.84
C PRO A 23 -11.72 -25.86 20.04
N ILE A 24 -10.47 -25.93 19.58
CA ILE A 24 -9.57 -24.78 19.57
C ILE A 24 -10.06 -23.84 18.47
N ASP A 25 -11.01 -23.00 18.88
CA ASP A 25 -11.40 -21.76 18.21
C ASP A 25 -10.12 -21.03 17.81
N SER A 26 -9.84 -21.04 16.51
CA SER A 26 -8.60 -20.53 15.94
C SER A 26 -8.85 -19.13 15.40
N PRO A 27 -8.41 -18.06 16.10
CA PRO A 27 -8.67 -16.69 15.67
C PRO A 27 -7.96 -16.33 14.35
N PRO A 28 -8.42 -15.27 13.66
CA PRO A 28 -8.57 -15.34 12.20
C PRO A 28 -7.37 -14.80 11.41
N LEU A 29 -6.37 -15.66 11.17
CA LEU A 29 -5.28 -15.34 10.24
C LEU A 29 -5.77 -15.11 8.80
N ALA A 30 -6.81 -15.84 8.35
CA ALA A 30 -7.37 -15.69 7.01
C ALA A 30 -7.96 -14.28 6.77
N ASP A 31 -8.69 -13.74 7.74
CA ASP A 31 -9.42 -12.47 7.63
C ASP A 31 -8.47 -11.27 7.52
N SER A 32 -7.35 -11.31 8.25
CA SER A 32 -6.28 -10.32 8.17
C SER A 32 -5.55 -10.31 6.82
N LEU A 33 -5.33 -11.50 6.24
CA LEU A 33 -4.68 -11.63 4.92
C LEU A 33 -5.60 -11.14 3.79
N VAL A 34 -6.89 -11.48 3.84
CA VAL A 34 -7.90 -11.01 2.87
C VAL A 34 -8.04 -9.48 2.94
N THR A 35 -8.12 -8.91 4.14
CA THR A 35 -8.19 -7.44 4.33
C THR A 35 -6.95 -6.73 3.78
N THR A 36 -5.76 -7.30 3.97
CA THR A 36 -4.50 -6.72 3.46
C THR A 36 -4.42 -6.79 1.93
N ALA A 37 -4.87 -7.89 1.33
CA ALA A 37 -4.91 -8.05 -0.13
C ALA A 37 -5.89 -7.07 -0.79
N ALA A 38 -7.09 -6.90 -0.22
CA ALA A 38 -8.05 -5.89 -0.69
C ALA A 38 -7.46 -4.47 -0.61
N SER A 39 -6.83 -4.13 0.52
CA SER A 39 -6.17 -2.83 0.72
C SER A 39 -5.05 -2.55 -0.28
N ALA A 40 -4.30 -3.58 -0.69
CA ALA A 40 -3.28 -3.47 -1.72
C ALA A 40 -3.89 -3.20 -3.09
N GLN A 41 -4.93 -3.97 -3.47
CA GLN A 41 -5.65 -3.79 -4.74
C GLN A 41 -6.33 -2.42 -4.85
N ASP A 42 -6.88 -1.90 -3.74
CA ASP A 42 -7.46 -0.55 -3.68
C ASP A 42 -6.36 0.52 -3.90
N MET A 43 -5.21 0.39 -3.24
CA MET A 43 -4.08 1.31 -3.40
C MET A 43 -3.46 1.24 -4.81
N GLU A 44 -3.38 0.05 -5.41
CA GLU A 44 -2.97 -0.14 -6.81
C GLU A 44 -3.94 0.56 -7.76
N SER A 45 -5.25 0.37 -7.58
CA SER A 45 -6.29 1.00 -8.40
C SER A 45 -6.26 2.53 -8.32
N LEU A 46 -6.06 3.09 -7.12
CA LEU A 46 -5.84 4.52 -6.93
C LEU A 46 -4.54 5.01 -7.60
N GLY A 47 -3.48 4.19 -7.53
CA GLY A 47 -2.19 4.48 -8.17
C GLY A 47 -2.22 4.36 -9.70
N ASP A 48 -3.09 3.54 -10.27
CA ASP A 48 -3.34 3.45 -11.71
C ASP A 48 -4.13 4.67 -12.19
N ALA A 49 -5.19 5.08 -11.47
CA ALA A 49 -5.95 6.29 -11.78
C ALA A 49 -5.08 7.57 -11.72
N LEU A 50 -4.16 7.65 -10.76
CA LEU A 50 -3.15 8.72 -10.71
C LEU A 50 -2.21 8.66 -11.92
N LEU A 51 -1.68 7.48 -12.27
CA LEU A 51 -0.79 7.31 -13.42
C LEU A 51 -1.48 7.66 -14.76
N GLU A 52 -2.77 7.37 -14.89
CA GLU A 52 -3.59 7.80 -16.04
C GLU A 52 -3.67 9.32 -16.11
N SER A 53 -3.97 10.01 -14.99
CA SER A 53 -4.01 11.48 -14.96
C SER A 53 -2.66 12.14 -15.29
N ILE A 54 -1.55 11.58 -14.80
CA ILE A 54 -0.18 12.03 -15.14
C ILE A 54 0.11 11.82 -16.63
N SER A 55 -0.28 10.66 -17.19
CA SER A 55 -0.11 10.37 -18.62
C SER A 55 -0.92 11.32 -19.49
N ARG A 56 -2.15 11.65 -19.06
CA ARG A 56 -3.03 12.63 -19.71
C ARG A 56 -2.45 14.04 -19.63
N TYR A 57 -1.87 14.43 -18.49
CA TYR A 57 -1.17 15.69 -18.32
C TYR A 57 -0.08 15.87 -19.39
N TYR A 58 0.83 14.89 -19.55
CA TYR A 58 1.88 14.98 -20.57
C TYR A 58 1.34 14.96 -22.00
N GLY A 59 0.26 14.23 -22.27
CA GLY A 59 -0.43 14.28 -23.56
C GLY A 59 -0.98 15.68 -23.89
N LEU A 60 -1.51 16.39 -22.89
CA LEU A 60 -1.98 17.77 -23.05
C LEU A 60 -0.85 18.80 -23.07
N ALA A 61 0.24 18.61 -22.33
CA ALA A 61 1.42 19.48 -22.40
C ALA A 61 2.04 19.48 -23.80
N VAL A 62 2.23 18.29 -24.41
CA VAL A 62 2.72 18.17 -25.81
C VAL A 62 1.72 18.76 -26.81
N ALA A 63 0.42 18.70 -26.52
CA ALA A 63 -0.61 19.33 -27.35
C ALA A 63 -0.61 20.87 -27.20
N GLU A 64 -0.31 21.41 -26.02
CA GLU A 64 -0.21 22.85 -25.75
C GLU A 64 1.02 23.46 -26.44
N ASP A 65 2.19 22.82 -26.31
CA ASP A 65 3.40 23.12 -27.09
C ASP A 65 3.13 23.15 -28.63
N GLY A 66 2.19 22.30 -29.09
CA GLY A 66 1.74 22.23 -30.48
C GLY A 66 0.63 23.20 -30.88
N GLY A 67 0.10 24.01 -29.96
CA GLY A 67 -1.05 24.90 -30.16
C GLY A 67 -2.40 24.18 -30.36
N GLN A 68 -2.49 22.92 -29.94
CA GLN A 68 -3.65 22.03 -30.06
C GLN A 68 -4.46 21.89 -28.76
N ALA A 69 -3.88 22.26 -27.62
CA ALA A 69 -4.54 22.44 -26.33
C ALA A 69 -4.29 23.87 -25.82
N THR A 70 -5.03 24.29 -24.79
CA THR A 70 -4.89 25.61 -24.16
C THR A 70 -4.34 25.50 -22.73
N CYS A 71 -3.82 26.60 -22.18
CA CYS A 71 -3.50 26.67 -20.75
C CYS A 71 -4.68 26.26 -19.84
N ALA A 72 -5.93 26.50 -20.24
CA ALA A 72 -7.10 26.09 -19.45
C ALA A 72 -7.28 24.56 -19.44
N ASP A 73 -6.97 23.87 -20.55
CA ASP A 73 -6.96 22.41 -20.60
C ASP A 73 -5.83 21.83 -19.74
N LEU A 74 -4.65 22.47 -19.77
CA LEU A 74 -3.49 22.08 -18.97
C LEU A 74 -3.72 22.30 -17.46
N GLN A 75 -4.32 23.43 -17.09
CA GLN A 75 -4.76 23.72 -15.71
C GLN A 75 -5.78 22.68 -15.22
N ALA A 76 -6.78 22.33 -16.03
CA ALA A 76 -7.82 21.38 -15.64
C ALA A 76 -7.26 19.98 -15.36
N VAL A 77 -6.34 19.48 -16.20
CA VAL A 77 -5.69 18.18 -15.96
C VAL A 77 -4.64 18.24 -14.84
N TYR A 78 -3.99 19.39 -14.61
CA TYR A 78 -3.10 19.59 -13.47
C TYR A 78 -3.86 19.49 -12.13
N VAL A 79 -5.04 20.11 -12.02
CA VAL A 79 -5.93 19.95 -10.84
C VAL A 79 -6.39 18.50 -10.70
N GLU A 80 -6.71 17.80 -11.81
CA GLU A 80 -7.03 16.37 -11.75
C GLU A 80 -5.86 15.56 -11.15
N VAL A 81 -4.61 15.83 -11.52
CA VAL A 81 -3.43 15.17 -10.93
C VAL A 81 -3.30 15.47 -9.43
N GLU A 82 -3.50 16.72 -9.00
CA GLU A 82 -3.45 17.10 -7.58
C GLU A 82 -4.55 16.39 -6.75
N ASP A 83 -5.79 16.36 -7.23
CA ASP A 83 -6.91 15.65 -6.57
C ASP A 83 -6.68 14.13 -6.49
N ARG A 84 -6.16 13.52 -7.57
CA ARG A 84 -5.79 12.09 -7.57
C ARG A 84 -4.63 11.81 -6.63
N TRP A 85 -3.64 12.70 -6.55
CA TRP A 85 -2.50 12.58 -5.65
C TRP A 85 -2.92 12.65 -4.17
N ILE A 86 -3.80 13.59 -3.82
CA ILE A 86 -4.41 13.68 -2.48
C ILE A 86 -5.19 12.40 -2.17
N THR A 87 -6.02 11.94 -3.11
CA THR A 87 -6.83 10.72 -2.95
C THR A 87 -5.95 9.49 -2.69
N TYR A 88 -4.91 9.29 -3.50
CA TYR A 88 -3.95 8.20 -3.35
C TYR A 88 -3.18 8.27 -2.02
N SER A 89 -2.66 9.46 -1.69
CA SER A 89 -1.85 9.68 -0.48
C SER A 89 -2.64 9.53 0.82
N VAL A 90 -3.91 9.95 0.84
CA VAL A 90 -4.78 9.84 2.02
C VAL A 90 -5.42 8.46 2.11
N GLN A 91 -6.08 7.98 1.06
CA GLN A 91 -6.88 6.75 1.12
C GLN A 91 -6.00 5.50 0.96
N GLY A 92 -5.10 5.49 -0.02
CA GLY A 92 -4.22 4.35 -0.29
C GLY A 92 -3.31 4.02 0.89
N LYS A 93 -2.72 5.05 1.54
CA LYS A 93 -1.76 4.86 2.64
C LYS A 93 -2.43 4.62 4.02
N ALA A 94 -3.74 4.89 4.16
CA ALA A 94 -4.47 4.74 5.42
C ALA A 94 -4.47 3.30 5.96
N ALA A 95 -4.71 2.32 5.08
CA ALA A 95 -4.77 0.91 5.47
C ALA A 95 -3.43 0.37 6.00
N PHE A 96 -2.31 0.87 5.47
CA PHE A 96 -0.96 0.37 5.76
C PHE A 96 -0.29 0.98 7.00
N ARG A 97 -0.94 1.95 7.68
CA ARG A 97 -0.41 2.62 8.88
C ARG A 97 1.03 3.14 8.71
N GLY A 98 1.39 3.58 7.50
CA GLY A 98 2.72 4.09 7.18
C GLY A 98 3.82 3.04 6.90
N ARG A 99 3.50 1.74 6.81
CA ARG A 99 4.43 0.72 6.30
C ARG A 99 3.85 -0.04 5.11
N LEU A 100 4.27 0.38 3.93
CA LEU A 100 3.96 -0.28 2.66
C LEU A 100 4.83 -1.55 2.48
N PRO A 101 4.29 -2.61 1.85
CA PRO A 101 5.09 -3.66 1.21
C PRO A 101 6.08 -3.08 0.19
N GLU A 102 7.21 -3.76 -0.04
CA GLU A 102 8.31 -3.28 -0.90
C GLU A 102 7.86 -2.95 -2.34
N GLU A 103 6.98 -3.77 -2.92
CA GLU A 103 6.39 -3.55 -4.25
C GLU A 103 5.57 -2.24 -4.31
N LEU A 104 4.74 -2.01 -3.29
CA LEU A 104 3.91 -0.80 -3.19
C LEU A 104 4.74 0.43 -2.82
N ALA A 105 5.81 0.28 -2.03
CA ALA A 105 6.76 1.35 -1.72
C ALA A 105 7.51 1.83 -2.98
N THR A 106 8.03 0.89 -3.77
CA THR A 106 8.69 1.19 -5.06
C THR A 106 7.73 1.89 -6.03
N ARG A 107 6.43 1.53 -6.00
CA ARG A 107 5.39 2.20 -6.80
C ARG A 107 5.05 3.60 -6.27
N ASP A 108 4.93 3.77 -4.95
CA ASP A 108 4.69 5.04 -4.26
C ASP A 108 5.79 6.06 -4.56
N GLU A 109 7.06 5.65 -4.53
CA GLU A 109 8.21 6.49 -4.90
C GLU A 109 8.15 6.96 -6.36
N ARG A 110 7.78 6.09 -7.29
CA ARG A 110 7.62 6.44 -8.72
C ARG A 110 6.46 7.40 -8.96
N LEU A 111 5.33 7.21 -8.27
CA LEU A 111 4.17 8.11 -8.36
C LEU A 111 4.49 9.48 -7.75
N TYR A 112 5.18 9.52 -6.60
CA TYR A 112 5.67 10.76 -6.00
C TYR A 112 6.60 11.53 -6.97
N ALA A 113 7.56 10.85 -7.59
CA ALA A 113 8.43 11.45 -8.60
C ALA A 113 7.62 11.95 -9.82
N GLY A 114 6.65 11.17 -10.32
CA GLY A 114 5.78 11.59 -11.42
C GLY A 114 4.99 12.86 -11.13
N VAL A 115 4.43 13.00 -9.92
CA VAL A 115 3.74 14.23 -9.50
C VAL A 115 4.72 15.41 -9.40
N GLN A 116 5.90 15.22 -8.81
CA GLN A 116 6.94 16.24 -8.77
C GLN A 116 7.41 16.68 -10.18
N ASP A 117 7.42 15.76 -11.14
CA ASP A 117 7.79 16.04 -12.53
C ASP A 117 6.68 16.83 -13.25
N VAL A 118 5.41 16.52 -12.98
CA VAL A 118 4.25 17.31 -13.42
C VAL A 118 4.27 18.73 -12.84
N GLU A 119 4.53 18.89 -11.53
CA GLU A 119 4.66 20.20 -10.90
C GLU A 119 5.76 21.05 -11.55
N ARG A 120 6.95 20.49 -11.80
CA ARG A 120 8.04 21.23 -12.45
C ARG A 120 7.71 21.58 -13.89
N GLU A 121 7.01 20.70 -14.61
CA GLU A 121 6.61 20.93 -15.98
C GLU A 121 5.50 22.00 -16.08
N PHE A 122 4.52 21.99 -15.18
CA PHE A 122 3.47 23.02 -15.14
C PHE A 122 4.08 24.40 -14.89
N ASN A 123 4.99 24.51 -13.91
CA ASN A 123 5.73 25.75 -13.67
C ASN A 123 6.61 26.18 -14.87
N ARG A 124 6.98 25.25 -15.77
CA ARG A 124 7.75 25.53 -17.00
C ARG A 124 6.88 26.01 -18.16
N SER A 125 5.60 25.60 -18.22
CA SER A 125 4.64 26.02 -19.27
C SER A 125 4.40 27.53 -19.30
N GLY A 126 4.52 28.21 -18.15
CA GLY A 126 4.20 29.63 -18.03
C GLY A 126 2.69 29.94 -17.99
N CYS A 127 1.83 28.92 -18.00
CA CYS A 127 0.41 29.08 -17.69
C CYS A 127 0.22 29.57 -16.25
N GLU A 128 -0.83 30.37 -16.01
CA GLU A 128 -1.17 30.81 -14.65
C GLU A 128 -1.56 29.60 -13.78
N ARG A 129 -1.23 29.61 -12.49
CA ARG A 129 -1.66 28.52 -11.59
C ARG A 129 -3.18 28.62 -11.34
N PRO A 130 -3.90 27.49 -11.33
CA PRO A 130 -5.32 27.43 -10.95
C PRO A 130 -5.52 27.72 -9.45
#